data_AF-A0A1R3R5R7-F1
#
_entry.id   AF-A0A1R3R5R7-F1
#
_cell.length_a   1.000
_cell.length_b   1.000
_cell.length_c   1.000
_cell.angle_alpha   90.00
_cell.angle_beta   90.00
_cell.angle_gamma   90.00
#
_symmetry.space_group_name_H-M   'P 1'
#
loop_
_entity.id
_entity.type
_entity.pdbx_description
1 polymer ?
#
loop_
_entity_poly.entity_id
_entity_poly.type
_entity_poly.pdbx_seq_one_letter_code
_entity_poly.pdbx_strand_id
1 'polypeptide(L)'
;IATTHHEITSLSTPNHHYFHIDFGAHRAINPSIIPHPIHPATWIITAQLHENRTARDSVWFAELVCPAQFHDHGQVLRCLTPPFILPIAATPADQTLCTGSLAFFALSIGPHDARVFYGPDAPYTIYGSNSALTCFGQWMLDFRMLVDWPAQDIILDHGFRHATELHRPFLTLYLPVEKNWFVFWDWDGNPYVHYDVGPRRAFAALSADGSVGDDLAAAAASDEKCLTQYLPTLTDPSHESIHQATNSLSVTLCARTDPLCYPTEENTVILTIFQHKSFVNFHSVYEPYVMLFRQRPPFEVYGVSTKPLWIRGRGMEFDESGGGEGNHQTEMLYVTSIAWKEAGMKYHGFVDDVMFLAFGREDRDTAGVDVLVEELVRGVGRCS
;
A
#
# COMPACT_ATOMS: atom_id res chain seq x y z
N ILE A 1 -11.41 17.85 13.84
CA ILE A 1 -11.18 16.96 12.69
C ILE A 1 -11.25 17.75 11.38
N ALA A 2 -12.39 18.28 10.93
CA ALA A 2 -12.51 18.96 9.61
C ALA A 2 -11.53 20.14 9.37
N THR A 3 -11.06 20.81 10.41
CA THR A 3 -10.05 21.88 10.31
C THR A 3 -8.65 21.35 10.06
N THR A 4 -8.31 20.16 10.55
CA THR A 4 -6.95 19.57 10.52
C THR A 4 -6.81 18.40 9.54
N HIS A 5 -7.90 17.73 9.20
CA HIS A 5 -7.93 16.55 8.34
C HIS A 5 -9.00 16.68 7.26
N HIS A 6 -8.84 15.92 6.20
CA HIS A 6 -9.87 15.64 5.21
C HIS A 6 -10.58 14.34 5.57
N GLU A 7 -11.80 14.40 6.08
CA GLU A 7 -12.53 13.20 6.52
C GLU A 7 -13.10 12.42 5.34
N ILE A 8 -12.91 11.09 5.36
CA ILE A 8 -13.49 10.14 4.40
C ILE A 8 -14.36 9.10 5.13
N THR A 9 -15.38 8.62 4.44
CA THR A 9 -16.41 7.76 5.02
C THR A 9 -16.71 6.56 4.14
N SER A 10 -16.98 5.40 4.74
CA SER A 10 -17.37 4.19 4.00
C SER A 10 -18.71 4.38 3.29
N LEU A 11 -18.77 3.87 2.06
CA LEU A 11 -19.99 3.76 1.27
C LEU A 11 -20.76 2.47 1.58
N SER A 12 -20.10 1.44 2.11
CA SER A 12 -20.73 0.14 2.42
C SER A 12 -21.36 0.07 3.81
N THR A 13 -20.86 0.81 4.81
CA THR A 13 -21.35 0.66 6.18
C THR A 13 -22.52 1.61 6.50
N PRO A 14 -23.55 1.18 7.26
CA PRO A 14 -24.69 2.02 7.61
C PRO A 14 -24.34 3.21 8.51
N ASN A 15 -23.28 3.08 9.31
CA ASN A 15 -22.78 4.14 10.19
C ASN A 15 -21.70 5.00 9.53
N HIS A 16 -21.34 4.73 8.26
CA HIS A 16 -20.30 5.41 7.51
C HIS A 16 -18.88 5.28 8.11
N HIS A 17 -18.67 4.38 9.06
CA HIS A 17 -17.36 4.03 9.61
C HIS A 17 -16.65 3.02 8.69
N TYR A 18 -15.36 2.81 8.84
CA TYR A 18 -14.70 1.68 8.20
C TYR A 18 -15.34 0.33 8.59
N PHE A 19 -15.11 -0.69 7.77
CA PHE A 19 -15.50 -2.08 8.03
C PHE A 19 -14.31 -2.91 8.55
N HIS A 20 -14.60 -3.96 9.29
CA HIS A 20 -13.58 -4.91 9.76
C HIS A 20 -13.28 -5.98 8.71
N ILE A 21 -12.04 -6.49 8.72
CA ILE A 21 -11.66 -7.64 7.89
C ILE A 21 -11.49 -8.86 8.80
N ASP A 22 -12.15 -9.97 8.47
CA ASP A 22 -12.23 -11.16 9.31
C ASP A 22 -11.65 -12.39 8.59
N PHE A 23 -10.49 -12.83 9.09
CA PHE A 23 -9.78 -14.05 8.66
C PHE A 23 -10.18 -15.30 9.47
N GLY A 24 -11.32 -15.25 10.16
CA GLY A 24 -11.86 -16.35 10.95
C GLY A 24 -11.04 -16.62 12.20
N ALA A 25 -10.39 -17.79 12.23
CA ALA A 25 -9.61 -18.21 13.41
C ALA A 25 -8.24 -17.52 13.51
N HIS A 26 -7.82 -16.73 12.53
CA HIS A 26 -6.51 -16.09 12.51
C HIS A 26 -6.62 -14.58 12.76
N ARG A 27 -5.65 -14.05 13.51
CA ARG A 27 -5.41 -12.61 13.55
C ARG A 27 -4.38 -12.24 12.52
N ALA A 28 -4.64 -11.16 11.82
CA ALA A 28 -3.80 -10.70 10.74
C ALA A 28 -3.55 -9.20 10.87
N ILE A 29 -2.53 -8.71 10.17
CA ILE A 29 -2.16 -7.29 10.04
C ILE A 29 -1.81 -7.00 8.59
N ASN A 30 -1.76 -5.72 8.21
CA ASN A 30 -1.32 -5.25 6.90
C ASN A 30 -2.09 -5.87 5.71
N PRO A 31 -3.40 -5.55 5.58
CA PRO A 31 -4.27 -6.24 4.64
C PRO A 31 -4.16 -5.70 3.21
N SER A 32 -4.51 -6.54 2.24
CA SER A 32 -4.89 -6.13 0.89
C SER A 32 -6.25 -6.66 0.50
N ILE A 33 -6.95 -5.91 -0.36
CA ILE A 33 -8.27 -6.27 -0.90
C ILE A 33 -8.19 -6.04 -2.41
N ILE A 34 -8.46 -7.06 -3.22
CA ILE A 34 -8.59 -6.89 -4.68
C ILE A 34 -9.89 -7.55 -5.19
N PRO A 35 -10.52 -7.06 -6.26
CA PRO A 35 -11.65 -7.74 -6.88
C PRO A 35 -11.33 -9.17 -7.29
N HIS A 36 -12.23 -10.11 -7.01
CA HIS A 36 -12.10 -11.48 -7.48
C HIS A 36 -12.24 -11.51 -9.02
N PRO A 37 -11.39 -12.26 -9.76
CA PRO A 37 -11.36 -12.21 -11.23
C PRO A 37 -12.64 -12.72 -11.91
N ILE A 38 -13.42 -13.57 -11.23
CA ILE A 38 -14.57 -14.29 -11.81
C ILE A 38 -15.86 -14.25 -10.97
N HIS A 39 -15.79 -13.84 -9.70
CA HIS A 39 -16.94 -13.88 -8.79
C HIS A 39 -17.34 -12.45 -8.45
N PRO A 40 -18.46 -11.94 -9.02
CA PRO A 40 -18.98 -10.63 -8.68
C PRO A 40 -19.26 -10.52 -7.17
N ALA A 41 -19.15 -9.31 -6.62
CA ALA A 41 -19.34 -9.02 -5.20
C ALA A 41 -18.51 -9.92 -4.25
N THR A 42 -17.38 -10.43 -4.75
CA THR A 42 -16.41 -11.21 -3.99
C THR A 42 -15.05 -10.57 -4.20
N TRP A 43 -14.26 -10.53 -3.15
CA TRP A 43 -12.91 -9.98 -3.16
C TRP A 43 -11.92 -11.04 -2.69
N ILE A 44 -10.69 -10.94 -3.14
CA ILE A 44 -9.58 -11.69 -2.56
C ILE A 44 -8.96 -10.77 -1.51
N ILE A 45 -8.94 -11.22 -0.26
CA ILE A 45 -8.26 -10.53 0.82
C ILE A 45 -6.99 -11.27 1.21
N THR A 46 -5.93 -10.51 1.48
CA THR A 46 -4.67 -11.02 2.02
C THR A 46 -4.23 -10.22 3.21
N ALA A 47 -3.40 -10.79 4.09
CA ALA A 47 -2.82 -10.08 5.24
C ALA A 47 -1.71 -10.93 5.89
N GLN A 48 -0.77 -10.28 6.58
CA GLN A 48 0.29 -10.97 7.31
C GLN A 48 -0.28 -11.64 8.57
N LEU A 49 0.07 -12.90 8.79
CA LEU A 49 -0.27 -13.63 10.01
C LEU A 49 0.45 -13.02 11.23
N HIS A 50 -0.33 -12.53 12.20
CA HIS A 50 0.20 -11.88 13.41
C HIS A 50 0.22 -12.84 14.61
N GLU A 51 -0.95 -13.13 15.19
CA GLU A 51 -1.13 -14.02 16.36
C GLU A 51 -1.67 -15.40 15.95
N ASN A 52 -1.61 -16.37 16.88
CA ASN A 52 -1.76 -17.83 16.69
C ASN A 52 -0.53 -18.55 16.13
N ARG A 53 0.67 -18.04 16.44
CA ARG A 53 1.91 -18.79 16.32
C ARG A 53 2.01 -19.77 17.50
N THR A 54 2.45 -21.01 17.24
CA THR A 54 2.61 -22.04 18.28
C THR A 54 3.65 -21.67 19.35
N ALA A 55 4.51 -20.69 19.07
CA ALA A 55 5.49 -20.12 19.99
C ALA A 55 5.41 -18.58 19.99
N ARG A 56 5.52 -17.96 21.17
CA ARG A 56 5.46 -16.50 21.35
C ARG A 56 6.57 -15.75 20.62
N ASP A 57 7.71 -16.41 20.39
CA ASP A 57 8.90 -15.82 19.75
C ASP A 57 9.17 -16.43 18.37
N SER A 58 8.12 -16.84 17.66
CA SER A 58 8.27 -17.44 16.34
C SER A 58 8.79 -16.41 15.34
N VAL A 59 9.94 -16.73 14.75
CA VAL A 59 10.58 -15.96 13.66
C VAL A 59 9.98 -16.25 12.28
N TRP A 60 8.96 -17.10 12.23
CA TRP A 60 8.25 -17.44 11.01
C TRP A 60 7.14 -16.44 10.69
N PHE A 61 7.14 -15.95 9.45
CA PHE A 61 6.17 -15.02 8.88
C PHE A 61 5.52 -15.65 7.66
N ALA A 62 4.25 -15.32 7.48
CA ALA A 62 3.46 -15.83 6.38
C ALA A 62 2.28 -14.92 6.09
N GLU A 63 1.81 -15.02 4.85
CA GLU A 63 0.71 -14.23 4.34
C GLU A 63 -0.52 -15.12 4.17
N LEU A 64 -1.65 -14.67 4.69
CA LEU A 64 -2.94 -15.33 4.56
C LEU A 64 -3.63 -14.87 3.28
N VAL A 65 -4.47 -15.72 2.72
CA VAL A 65 -5.35 -15.41 1.57
C VAL A 65 -6.68 -16.14 1.67
N CYS A 66 -7.77 -15.47 1.29
CA CYS A 66 -9.06 -16.12 1.08
C CYS A 66 -9.96 -15.27 0.14
N PRO A 67 -10.93 -15.90 -0.55
CA PRO A 67 -12.09 -15.19 -1.06
C PRO A 67 -12.95 -14.70 0.11
N ALA A 68 -13.47 -13.48 0.02
CA ALA A 68 -14.26 -12.83 1.06
C ALA A 68 -15.47 -12.06 0.48
N GLN A 69 -16.52 -11.94 1.30
CA GLN A 69 -17.72 -11.17 0.98
C GLN A 69 -18.11 -10.29 2.16
N PHE A 70 -18.91 -9.26 1.89
CA PHE A 70 -19.48 -8.43 2.94
C PHE A 70 -20.60 -9.15 3.68
N HIS A 71 -20.53 -9.12 5.01
CA HIS A 71 -21.53 -9.59 5.95
C HIS A 71 -21.99 -8.43 6.84
N ASP A 72 -22.99 -8.69 7.67
CA ASP A 72 -23.45 -7.76 8.71
C ASP A 72 -23.75 -6.37 8.15
N HIS A 73 -24.52 -6.33 7.05
CA HIS A 73 -24.87 -5.10 6.32
C HIS A 73 -23.65 -4.27 5.88
N GLY A 74 -22.55 -4.91 5.49
CA GLY A 74 -21.34 -4.24 5.01
C GLY A 74 -20.31 -3.92 6.10
N GLN A 75 -20.59 -4.25 7.37
CA GLN A 75 -19.70 -3.93 8.48
C GLN A 75 -18.49 -4.87 8.60
N VAL A 76 -18.55 -6.05 7.99
CA VAL A 76 -17.48 -7.05 8.04
C VAL A 76 -17.23 -7.65 6.66
N LEU A 77 -15.99 -7.59 6.19
CA LEU A 77 -15.51 -8.33 5.02
C LEU A 77 -14.86 -9.64 5.52
N ARG A 78 -15.55 -10.78 5.35
CA ARG A 78 -15.17 -12.05 5.98
C ARG A 78 -14.79 -13.10 4.95
N CYS A 79 -13.75 -13.88 5.26
CA CYS A 79 -13.39 -15.07 4.50
C CYS A 79 -14.56 -16.04 4.35
N LEU A 80 -14.80 -16.52 3.13
CA LEU A 80 -15.82 -17.53 2.83
C LEU A 80 -15.38 -18.95 3.23
N THR A 81 -14.07 -19.18 3.25
CA THR A 81 -13.43 -20.43 3.66
C THR A 81 -12.27 -20.13 4.61
N PRO A 82 -11.81 -21.09 5.44
CA PRO A 82 -10.61 -20.88 6.23
C PRO A 82 -9.45 -20.35 5.36
N PRO A 83 -8.71 -19.32 5.81
CA PRO A 83 -7.67 -18.72 5.00
C PRO A 83 -6.53 -19.71 4.74
N PHE A 84 -5.96 -19.61 3.56
CA PHE A 84 -4.80 -20.36 3.11
C PHE A 84 -3.52 -19.54 3.35
N ILE A 85 -2.39 -20.21 3.60
CA ILE A 85 -1.08 -19.57 3.66
C ILE A 85 -0.51 -19.50 2.24
N LEU A 86 -0.22 -18.30 1.73
CA LEU A 86 0.39 -18.11 0.43
C LEU A 86 1.73 -18.86 0.36
N PRO A 87 1.99 -19.64 -0.72
CA PRO A 87 3.17 -20.49 -0.85
C PRO A 87 4.38 -19.67 -1.34
N ILE A 88 4.70 -18.60 -0.63
CA ILE A 88 5.89 -17.79 -0.88
C ILE A 88 7.06 -18.42 -0.13
N ALA A 89 8.10 -18.80 -0.86
CA ALA A 89 9.28 -19.40 -0.27
C ALA A 89 10.08 -18.39 0.57
N ALA A 90 10.64 -18.83 1.69
CA ALA A 90 11.59 -18.04 2.44
C ALA A 90 12.87 -17.82 1.62
N THR A 91 13.42 -16.61 1.66
CA THR A 91 14.71 -16.30 1.04
C THR A 91 15.85 -16.57 2.03
N PRO A 92 17.04 -16.94 1.55
CA PRO A 92 18.19 -17.16 2.43
C PRO A 92 18.66 -15.84 3.03
N ALA A 93 18.93 -15.84 4.34
CA ALA A 93 19.55 -14.72 5.02
C ALA A 93 21.08 -14.71 4.84
N ASP A 94 21.65 -13.54 4.55
CA ASP A 94 23.08 -13.30 4.64
C ASP A 94 23.43 -12.58 5.96
N GLN A 95 24.03 -13.32 6.90
CA GLN A 95 24.44 -12.80 8.20
C GLN A 95 25.52 -11.71 8.12
N THR A 96 26.22 -11.62 6.98
CA THR A 96 27.22 -10.57 6.75
C THR A 96 26.57 -9.25 6.34
N LEU A 97 25.36 -9.28 5.78
CA LEU A 97 24.58 -8.10 5.43
C LEU A 97 23.69 -7.65 6.62
N CYS A 98 23.12 -8.60 7.35
CA CYS A 98 22.32 -8.34 8.56
C CYS A 98 23.16 -8.34 9.84
N THR A 99 23.85 -7.24 10.13
CA THR A 99 24.74 -7.12 11.29
C THR A 99 24.25 -6.14 12.35
N GLY A 100 24.82 -6.21 13.55
CA GLY A 100 24.55 -5.25 14.64
C GLY A 100 23.09 -5.22 15.06
N SER A 101 22.47 -4.03 15.05
CA SER A 101 21.05 -3.84 15.38
C SER A 101 20.08 -4.49 14.39
N LEU A 102 20.56 -4.95 13.23
CA LEU A 102 19.75 -5.59 12.18
C LEU A 102 19.87 -7.12 12.19
N ALA A 103 20.65 -7.70 13.10
CA ALA A 103 20.86 -9.15 13.15
C ALA A 103 19.56 -9.96 13.32
N PHE A 104 18.52 -9.37 13.90
CA PHE A 104 17.22 -10.02 14.04
C PHE A 104 16.53 -10.27 12.69
N PHE A 105 16.78 -9.45 11.66
CA PHE A 105 16.24 -9.70 10.32
C PHE A 105 16.84 -10.96 9.69
N ALA A 106 18.05 -11.37 10.07
CA ALA A 106 18.64 -12.63 9.60
C ALA A 106 17.92 -13.88 10.15
N LEU A 107 17.10 -13.70 11.19
CA LEU A 107 16.29 -14.78 11.77
C LEU A 107 14.92 -14.87 11.13
N SER A 108 14.49 -13.85 10.38
CA SER A 108 13.14 -13.80 9.78
C SER A 108 13.01 -14.88 8.71
N ILE A 109 11.96 -15.69 8.80
CA ILE A 109 11.69 -16.77 7.85
C ILE A 109 10.36 -16.49 7.16
N GLY A 110 10.42 -16.21 5.85
CA GLY A 110 9.23 -16.03 5.00
C GLY A 110 9.02 -14.59 4.54
N PRO A 111 7.89 -14.33 3.86
CA PRO A 111 7.49 -12.99 3.42
C PRO A 111 7.04 -12.11 4.60
N HIS A 112 7.22 -10.81 4.44
CA HIS A 112 6.70 -9.78 5.33
C HIS A 112 5.85 -8.74 4.59
N ASP A 113 4.81 -8.29 5.28
CA ASP A 113 3.99 -7.13 4.97
C ASP A 113 3.57 -7.09 3.49
N ALA A 114 3.13 -8.25 2.98
CA ALA A 114 2.83 -8.38 1.56
C ALA A 114 1.63 -7.53 1.15
N ARG A 115 1.79 -6.81 0.05
CA ARG A 115 0.71 -6.06 -0.61
C ARG A 115 0.33 -6.76 -1.89
N VAL A 116 -0.96 -7.05 -2.05
CA VAL A 116 -1.53 -7.64 -3.27
C VAL A 116 -2.34 -6.59 -4.01
N PHE A 117 -2.06 -6.41 -5.31
CA PHE A 117 -2.64 -5.34 -6.11
C PHE A 117 -2.67 -5.71 -7.60
N TYR A 118 -3.55 -5.08 -8.36
CA TYR A 118 -3.58 -5.22 -9.82
C TYR A 118 -2.62 -4.22 -10.47
N GLY A 119 -1.74 -4.71 -11.34
CA GLY A 119 -1.16 -3.93 -12.43
C GLY A 119 -2.10 -3.91 -13.66
N PRO A 120 -1.66 -3.34 -14.80
CA PRO A 120 -2.50 -3.21 -16.00
C PRO A 120 -3.06 -4.55 -16.48
N ASP A 121 -2.20 -5.57 -16.53
CA ASP A 121 -2.54 -6.86 -17.13
C ASP A 121 -2.77 -7.98 -16.10
N ALA A 122 -1.99 -8.00 -15.01
CA ALA A 122 -1.99 -9.05 -14.00
C ALA A 122 -1.96 -8.51 -12.55
N PRO A 123 -2.43 -9.28 -11.57
CA PRO A 123 -2.19 -9.00 -10.16
C PRO A 123 -0.80 -9.46 -9.72
N TYR A 124 -0.20 -8.70 -8.82
CA TYR A 124 1.09 -8.98 -8.25
C TYR A 124 1.03 -8.93 -6.73
N THR A 125 1.94 -9.63 -6.09
CA THR A 125 2.28 -9.45 -4.69
C THR A 125 3.66 -8.84 -4.58
N ILE A 126 3.80 -7.81 -3.74
CA ILE A 126 5.09 -7.23 -3.35
C ILE A 126 5.28 -7.44 -1.85
N TYR A 127 6.41 -8.00 -1.43
CA TYR A 127 6.63 -8.41 -0.04
C TYR A 127 8.10 -8.26 0.37
N GLY A 128 8.33 -8.05 1.66
CA GLY A 128 9.67 -7.95 2.21
C GLY A 128 10.24 -9.33 2.50
N SER A 129 11.54 -9.54 2.25
CA SER A 129 12.24 -10.75 2.68
C SER A 129 13.76 -10.52 2.75
N ASN A 130 14.53 -11.50 3.21
CA ASN A 130 15.98 -11.38 3.17
C ASN A 130 16.49 -11.18 1.73
N SER A 131 17.51 -10.34 1.59
CA SER A 131 17.98 -9.81 0.33
C SER A 131 19.36 -10.38 -0.02
N ALA A 132 19.63 -10.53 -1.33
CA ALA A 132 20.97 -10.87 -1.81
C ALA A 132 21.87 -9.63 -1.98
N LEU A 133 21.31 -8.42 -1.84
CA LEU A 133 21.95 -7.13 -2.13
C LEU A 133 22.15 -6.27 -0.87
N THR A 134 21.27 -6.44 0.12
CA THR A 134 21.27 -5.76 1.42
C THR A 134 20.76 -6.72 2.50
N CYS A 135 20.54 -6.26 3.74
CA CYS A 135 20.04 -7.16 4.80
C CYS A 135 18.61 -7.64 4.53
N PHE A 136 17.72 -6.71 4.16
CA PHE A 136 16.31 -7.00 3.91
C PHE A 136 15.82 -6.17 2.73
N GLY A 137 15.15 -6.79 1.77
CA GLY A 137 14.79 -6.18 0.50
C GLY A 137 13.35 -6.44 0.10
N GLN A 138 12.96 -5.83 -1.01
CA GLN A 138 11.60 -5.90 -1.53
C GLN A 138 11.56 -6.83 -2.74
N TRP A 139 10.62 -7.78 -2.73
CA TRP A 139 10.44 -8.81 -3.76
C TRP A 139 9.08 -8.66 -4.42
N MET A 140 8.97 -9.06 -5.69
CA MET A 140 7.72 -9.08 -6.45
C MET A 140 7.49 -10.44 -7.09
N LEU A 141 6.22 -10.86 -7.13
CA LEU A 141 5.77 -12.12 -7.72
C LEU A 141 4.38 -11.94 -8.33
N ASP A 142 4.14 -12.56 -9.48
CA ASP A 142 2.82 -12.76 -10.07
C ASP A 142 1.92 -13.50 -9.07
N PHE A 143 0.88 -12.82 -8.60
CA PHE A 143 0.00 -13.34 -7.55
C PHE A 143 -0.79 -14.56 -8.03
N ARG A 144 -1.03 -14.68 -9.33
CA ARG A 144 -1.77 -15.81 -9.94
C ARG A 144 -1.03 -17.13 -9.80
N MET A 145 0.28 -17.10 -9.55
CA MET A 145 1.09 -18.29 -9.30
C MET A 145 0.95 -18.82 -7.87
N LEU A 146 0.29 -18.09 -6.97
CA LEU A 146 0.17 -18.41 -5.54
C LEU A 146 -1.21 -18.91 -5.14
N VAL A 147 -2.21 -18.74 -5.99
CA VAL A 147 -3.63 -19.03 -5.70
C VAL A 147 -4.29 -19.72 -6.89
N ASP A 148 -5.49 -20.28 -6.66
CA ASP A 148 -6.31 -20.77 -7.76
C ASP A 148 -6.77 -19.59 -8.63
N TRP A 149 -6.52 -19.68 -9.93
CA TRP A 149 -6.76 -18.60 -10.88
C TRP A 149 -7.21 -19.16 -12.24
N PRO A 150 -8.09 -18.46 -12.99
CA PRO A 150 -8.48 -18.88 -14.33
C PRO A 150 -7.29 -19.23 -15.23
N ALA A 151 -7.26 -20.48 -15.72
CA ALA A 151 -6.13 -21.01 -16.50
C ALA A 151 -5.81 -20.17 -17.75
N GLN A 152 -6.83 -19.57 -18.38
CA GLN A 152 -6.66 -18.71 -19.55
C GLN A 152 -5.79 -17.48 -19.26
N ASP A 153 -5.82 -16.96 -18.04
CA ASP A 153 -5.03 -15.81 -17.65
C ASP A 153 -3.57 -16.21 -17.35
N ILE A 154 -3.36 -17.41 -16.78
CA ILE A 154 -2.02 -17.92 -16.38
C ILE A 154 -1.12 -18.21 -17.60
N ILE A 155 -1.71 -18.47 -18.78
CA ILE A 155 -0.95 -18.78 -19.99
C ILE A 155 -0.10 -17.57 -20.42
N LEU A 156 -0.61 -16.36 -20.22
CA LEU A 156 0.09 -15.13 -20.57
C LEU A 156 1.03 -14.71 -19.45
N ASP A 157 2.32 -14.69 -19.77
CA ASP A 157 3.37 -14.20 -18.89
C ASP A 157 3.43 -12.67 -18.97
N HIS A 158 3.12 -12.02 -17.84
CA HIS A 158 3.17 -10.57 -17.66
C HIS A 158 4.35 -10.16 -16.77
N GLY A 159 5.41 -10.98 -16.72
CA GLY A 159 6.59 -10.76 -15.89
C GLY A 159 6.41 -11.24 -14.45
N PHE A 160 7.53 -11.33 -13.72
CA PHE A 160 7.58 -11.69 -12.30
C PHE A 160 6.92 -13.04 -11.96
N ARG A 161 6.88 -13.99 -12.90
CA ARG A 161 6.33 -15.33 -12.68
C ARG A 161 7.02 -16.09 -11.54
N HIS A 162 8.25 -15.71 -11.24
CA HIS A 162 9.03 -16.20 -10.10
C HIS A 162 9.36 -15.03 -9.16
N ALA A 163 9.55 -15.35 -7.88
CA ALA A 163 9.97 -14.38 -6.89
C ALA A 163 11.22 -13.64 -7.38
N THR A 164 11.09 -12.33 -7.57
CA THR A 164 12.10 -11.47 -8.17
C THR A 164 12.44 -10.35 -7.19
N GLU A 165 13.72 -10.24 -6.82
CA GLU A 165 14.19 -9.16 -5.96
C GLU A 165 14.20 -7.85 -6.76
N LEU A 166 13.58 -6.80 -6.21
CA LEU A 166 13.59 -5.48 -6.83
C LEU A 166 14.90 -4.77 -6.49
N HIS A 167 15.49 -4.13 -7.49
CA HIS A 167 16.74 -3.39 -7.32
C HIS A 167 16.51 -1.88 -7.17
N ARG A 168 17.49 -1.20 -6.57
CA ARG A 168 17.65 0.26 -6.54
C ARG A 168 18.77 0.64 -7.53
N PRO A 169 18.73 1.83 -8.16
CA PRO A 169 19.79 2.27 -9.09
C PRO A 169 21.18 2.11 -8.50
N PHE A 170 22.11 1.52 -9.27
CA PHE A 170 23.44 1.12 -8.81
C PHE A 170 24.28 2.27 -8.21
N LEU A 171 24.05 3.50 -8.67
CA LEU A 171 24.75 4.68 -8.17
C LEU A 171 24.18 5.25 -6.86
N THR A 172 23.05 4.71 -6.40
CA THR A 172 22.46 5.02 -5.09
C THR A 172 22.79 3.90 -4.13
N LEU A 173 23.32 4.24 -2.95
CA LEU A 173 23.61 3.25 -1.93
C LEU A 173 22.30 2.60 -1.45
N TYR A 174 22.27 1.28 -1.42
CA TYR A 174 21.21 0.53 -0.76
C TYR A 174 21.15 0.93 0.72
N LEU A 175 19.93 1.13 1.21
CA LEU A 175 19.70 1.16 2.64
C LEU A 175 19.82 -0.27 3.19
N PRO A 176 20.20 -0.45 4.47
CA PRO A 176 20.27 -1.78 5.06
C PRO A 176 18.93 -2.53 5.01
N VAL A 177 17.81 -1.80 5.05
CA VAL A 177 16.46 -2.35 4.94
C VAL A 177 15.73 -1.56 3.86
N GLU A 178 15.52 -2.20 2.72
CA GLU A 178 14.67 -1.69 1.65
C GLU A 178 13.27 -2.26 1.83
N LYS A 179 12.30 -1.36 2.03
CA LYS A 179 10.91 -1.72 2.30
C LYS A 179 9.97 -0.64 1.79
N ASN A 180 8.70 -0.98 1.69
CA ASN A 180 7.61 -0.07 1.35
C ASN A 180 7.70 0.54 -0.05
N TRP A 181 8.55 0.01 -0.92
CA TRP A 181 8.55 0.37 -2.33
C TRP A 181 7.22 -0.04 -2.98
N PHE A 182 6.85 0.66 -4.04
CA PHE A 182 5.71 0.29 -4.86
C PHE A 182 6.05 0.36 -6.35
N VAL A 183 5.29 -0.39 -7.14
CA VAL A 183 5.39 -0.38 -8.61
C VAL A 183 4.27 0.49 -9.18
N PHE A 184 4.59 1.20 -10.24
CA PHE A 184 3.63 1.92 -11.07
C PHE A 184 3.93 1.70 -12.55
N TRP A 185 2.97 2.02 -13.41
CA TRP A 185 3.09 1.82 -14.85
C TRP A 185 2.86 3.14 -15.58
N ASP A 186 3.62 3.36 -16.65
CA ASP A 186 3.38 4.49 -17.53
C ASP A 186 2.12 4.29 -18.41
N TRP A 187 1.90 5.19 -19.35
CA TRP A 187 0.77 5.14 -20.27
C TRP A 187 0.82 3.94 -21.22
N ASP A 188 2.03 3.51 -21.59
CA ASP A 188 2.28 2.39 -22.50
C ASP A 188 2.34 1.04 -21.77
N GLY A 189 2.19 1.03 -20.44
CA GLY A 189 2.23 -0.18 -19.61
C GLY A 189 3.65 -0.63 -19.25
N ASN A 190 4.67 0.22 -19.36
CA ASN A 190 6.00 -0.09 -18.87
C ASN A 190 6.08 0.10 -17.35
N PRO A 191 6.67 -0.84 -16.59
CA PRO A 191 6.74 -0.76 -15.14
C PRO A 191 7.92 0.08 -14.64
N TYR A 192 7.72 0.69 -13.48
CA TYR A 192 8.68 1.49 -12.73
C TYR A 192 8.58 1.18 -11.24
N VAL A 193 9.70 1.22 -10.52
CA VAL A 193 9.70 1.11 -9.04
C VAL A 193 9.90 2.50 -8.44
N HIS A 194 9.10 2.82 -7.43
CA HIS A 194 9.22 4.03 -6.62
C HIS A 194 9.81 3.71 -5.25
N TYR A 195 10.91 4.38 -4.90
CA TYR A 195 11.72 4.05 -3.72
C TYR A 195 11.55 5.01 -2.55
N ASP A 196 11.34 6.29 -2.84
CA ASP A 196 11.36 7.35 -1.83
C ASP A 196 10.38 8.45 -2.24
N VAL A 197 9.54 8.90 -1.30
CA VAL A 197 8.66 10.07 -1.47
C VAL A 197 9.35 11.35 -1.01
N GLY A 198 10.08 11.27 0.11
CA GLY A 198 10.84 12.37 0.69
C GLY A 198 12.01 11.83 1.51
N PRO A 199 13.06 12.65 1.76
CA PRO A 199 13.17 14.07 1.46
C PRO A 199 13.44 14.40 -0.02
N ARG A 200 13.87 13.42 -0.82
CA ARG A 200 13.93 13.53 -2.28
C ARG A 200 13.19 12.34 -2.87
N ARG A 201 12.35 12.61 -3.86
CA ARG A 201 11.67 11.56 -4.61
C ARG A 201 12.68 10.76 -5.43
N ALA A 202 12.51 9.44 -5.53
CA ALA A 202 13.36 8.56 -6.32
C ALA A 202 12.55 7.44 -6.97
N PHE A 203 12.77 7.20 -8.27
CA PHE A 203 12.13 6.11 -9.00
C PHE A 203 12.92 5.76 -10.27
N ALA A 204 12.82 4.52 -10.74
CA ALA A 204 13.52 4.06 -11.93
C ALA A 204 12.68 3.07 -12.76
N ALA A 205 13.01 2.96 -14.04
CA ALA A 205 12.41 1.96 -14.93
C ALA A 205 12.77 0.55 -14.47
N LEU A 206 11.78 -0.35 -14.47
CA LEU A 206 11.90 -1.72 -13.97
C LEU A 206 11.98 -2.72 -15.12
N SER A 207 12.96 -3.61 -15.05
CA SER A 207 13.05 -4.79 -15.92
C SER A 207 12.39 -6.01 -15.26
N ALA A 208 11.98 -6.98 -16.07
CA ALA A 208 11.31 -8.19 -15.60
C ALA A 208 12.19 -9.08 -14.69
N ASP A 209 13.51 -8.89 -14.71
CA ASP A 209 14.47 -9.57 -13.84
C ASP A 209 14.74 -8.82 -12.52
N GLY A 210 14.02 -7.73 -12.26
CA GLY A 210 14.17 -6.92 -11.05
C GLY A 210 15.23 -5.82 -11.16
N SER A 211 16.06 -5.85 -12.20
CA SER A 211 17.06 -4.81 -12.44
C SER A 211 16.41 -3.48 -12.87
N VAL A 212 17.09 -2.38 -12.58
CA VAL A 212 16.58 -1.04 -12.81
C VAL A 212 17.61 -0.14 -13.48
N GLY A 213 17.12 0.87 -14.19
CA GLY A 213 17.94 1.92 -14.80
C GLY A 213 18.41 2.99 -13.80
N ASP A 214 18.77 4.16 -14.33
CA ASP A 214 19.10 5.33 -13.51
C ASP A 214 17.87 5.88 -12.78
N ASP A 215 18.10 6.64 -11.70
CA ASP A 215 17.04 7.41 -11.04
C ASP A 215 16.53 8.52 -11.97
N LEU A 216 15.23 8.49 -12.26
CA LEU A 216 14.56 9.37 -13.20
C LEU A 216 13.91 10.59 -12.52
N ALA A 217 13.88 10.64 -11.19
CA ALA A 217 13.17 11.70 -10.46
C ALA A 217 13.71 13.11 -10.73
N ALA A 218 15.01 13.24 -11.03
CA ALA A 218 15.63 14.53 -11.35
C ALA A 218 15.07 15.20 -12.62
N ALA A 219 14.45 14.43 -13.53
CA ALA A 219 13.83 14.98 -14.73
C ALA A 219 12.50 15.72 -14.43
N ALA A 220 11.87 15.43 -13.29
CA ALA A 220 10.63 16.07 -12.85
C ALA A 220 10.91 17.40 -12.13
N ALA A 221 11.36 18.41 -12.88
CA ALA A 221 11.89 19.67 -12.32
C ALA A 221 10.91 20.45 -11.42
N SER A 222 9.60 20.23 -11.52
CA SER A 222 8.59 20.87 -10.67
C SER A 222 8.40 20.20 -9.29
N ASP A 223 8.92 18.99 -9.11
CA ASP A 223 8.65 18.17 -7.93
C ASP A 223 9.19 18.83 -6.65
N GLU A 224 10.41 19.37 -6.67
CA GLU A 224 11.03 19.98 -5.48
C GLU A 224 10.15 21.10 -4.90
N LYS A 225 9.66 21.99 -5.76
CA LYS A 225 8.78 23.08 -5.34
C LYS A 225 7.46 22.54 -4.78
N CYS A 226 6.88 21.54 -5.43
CA CYS A 226 5.60 20.99 -5.01
C CYS A 226 5.69 20.23 -3.69
N LEU A 227 6.70 19.35 -3.57
CA LEU A 227 6.93 18.54 -2.37
C LEU A 227 7.31 19.43 -1.19
N THR A 228 8.10 20.49 -1.39
CA THR A 228 8.38 21.48 -0.33
C THR A 228 7.12 22.18 0.15
N GLN A 229 6.16 22.42 -0.74
CA GLN A 229 4.92 23.10 -0.39
C GLN A 229 3.92 22.21 0.36
N TYR A 230 3.83 20.93 0.00
CA TYR A 230 2.74 20.07 0.46
C TYR A 230 3.16 18.83 1.26
N LEU A 231 4.43 18.43 1.26
CA LEU A 231 4.87 17.40 2.19
C LEU A 231 4.76 17.91 3.63
N PRO A 232 4.37 17.07 4.58
CA PRO A 232 4.33 17.45 5.98
C PRO A 232 5.75 17.75 6.48
N THR A 233 5.90 18.89 7.15
CA THR A 233 7.14 19.29 7.79
C THR A 233 7.43 18.38 8.98
N LEU A 234 8.60 17.74 8.97
CA LEU A 234 9.06 16.93 10.09
C LEU A 234 9.55 17.86 11.22
N THR A 235 8.83 17.90 12.35
CA THR A 235 9.19 18.79 13.47
C THR A 235 10.25 18.19 14.39
N ASP A 236 10.22 16.86 14.55
CA ASP A 236 11.28 16.07 15.16
C ASP A 236 11.74 14.94 14.23
N PRO A 237 12.75 15.15 13.38
CA PRO A 237 13.25 14.13 12.45
C PRO A 237 13.80 12.85 13.11
N SER A 238 13.99 12.83 14.44
CA SER A 238 14.39 11.62 15.16
C SER A 238 13.22 10.72 15.52
N HIS A 239 12.01 11.26 15.54
CA HIS A 239 10.76 10.57 15.87
C HIS A 239 9.70 10.66 14.76
N GLU A 240 9.96 11.45 13.71
CA GLU A 240 9.06 11.65 12.59
C GLU A 240 9.70 11.29 11.26
N SER A 241 8.91 10.75 10.34
CA SER A 241 9.38 10.34 9.01
C SER A 241 8.24 10.30 7.99
N ILE A 242 8.60 10.34 6.71
CA ILE A 242 7.69 10.10 5.59
C ILE A 242 7.81 8.64 5.18
N HIS A 243 6.70 7.92 5.23
CA HIS A 243 6.61 6.51 4.91
C HIS A 243 5.80 6.32 3.63
N GLN A 244 6.36 5.64 2.64
CA GLN A 244 5.52 5.02 1.61
C GLN A 244 4.56 4.02 2.27
N ALA A 245 3.34 3.94 1.74
CA ALA A 245 2.25 3.23 2.38
C ALA A 245 1.64 2.17 1.46
N THR A 246 1.16 2.58 0.29
CA THR A 246 0.33 1.74 -0.58
C THR A 246 1.02 1.40 -1.90
N ASN A 247 0.44 0.43 -2.62
CA ASN A 247 0.62 0.32 -4.06
C ASN A 247 0.05 1.56 -4.79
N SER A 248 0.17 1.58 -6.12
CA SER A 248 -0.37 2.64 -6.98
C SER A 248 -1.57 2.17 -7.81
N LEU A 249 -2.39 3.12 -8.26
CA LEU A 249 -3.46 2.93 -9.25
C LEU A 249 -3.49 4.13 -10.20
N SER A 250 -3.88 3.91 -11.46
CA SER A 250 -4.12 5.00 -12.41
C SER A 250 -5.56 5.50 -12.34
N VAL A 251 -5.76 6.81 -12.33
CA VAL A 251 -7.05 7.48 -12.15
C VAL A 251 -7.23 8.54 -13.23
N THR A 252 -8.31 8.44 -14.00
CA THR A 252 -8.76 9.52 -14.88
C THR A 252 -9.59 10.53 -14.07
N LEU A 253 -9.20 11.80 -14.14
CA LEU A 253 -9.71 12.89 -13.30
C LEU A 253 -11.07 13.48 -13.76
N CYS A 254 -11.81 12.75 -14.58
CA CYS A 254 -13.21 13.03 -14.91
C CYS A 254 -14.09 11.81 -14.62
N ALA A 255 -15.40 12.01 -14.55
CA ALA A 255 -16.34 10.95 -14.20
C ALA A 255 -16.56 10.02 -15.38
N ARG A 256 -16.50 8.70 -15.18
CA ARG A 256 -16.86 7.66 -16.16
C ARG A 256 -18.28 7.84 -16.69
N THR A 257 -19.17 8.33 -15.82
CA THR A 257 -20.58 8.62 -16.15
C THR A 257 -20.76 9.83 -17.09
N ASP A 258 -19.73 10.67 -17.27
CA ASP A 258 -19.76 11.77 -18.25
C ASP A 258 -19.43 11.22 -19.66
N PRO A 259 -20.35 11.32 -20.64
CA PRO A 259 -20.12 10.82 -22.00
C PRO A 259 -19.00 11.55 -22.76
N LEU A 260 -18.52 12.69 -22.25
CA LEU A 260 -17.38 13.43 -22.80
C LEU A 260 -16.06 13.08 -22.10
N CYS A 261 -16.10 12.26 -21.06
CA CYS A 261 -14.91 11.82 -20.34
C CYS A 261 -14.26 10.63 -21.03
N TYR A 262 -13.04 10.82 -21.50
CA TYR A 262 -12.18 9.75 -21.99
C TYR A 262 -10.78 9.90 -21.37
N PRO A 263 -10.09 8.79 -21.05
CA PRO A 263 -8.72 8.85 -20.56
C PRO A 263 -7.77 9.47 -21.60
N THR A 264 -6.93 10.39 -21.14
CA THR A 264 -5.78 10.96 -21.88
C THR A 264 -4.57 11.04 -20.94
N GLU A 265 -3.38 11.23 -21.50
CA GLU A 265 -2.16 11.44 -20.71
C GLU A 265 -2.22 12.71 -19.82
N GLU A 266 -3.06 13.68 -20.17
CA GLU A 266 -3.23 14.93 -19.44
C GLU A 266 -4.22 14.81 -18.28
N ASN A 267 -5.23 13.96 -18.39
CA ASN A 267 -6.26 13.80 -17.36
C ASN A 267 -6.12 12.51 -16.55
N THR A 268 -5.16 11.64 -16.89
CA THR A 268 -4.90 10.40 -16.16
C THR A 268 -3.61 10.51 -15.36
N VAL A 269 -3.72 10.22 -14.05
CA VAL A 269 -2.63 10.34 -13.07
C VAL A 269 -2.45 9.04 -12.32
N ILE A 270 -1.28 8.83 -11.75
CA ILE A 270 -1.03 7.77 -10.79
C ILE A 270 -1.34 8.29 -9.38
N LEU A 271 -2.20 7.58 -8.67
CA LEU A 271 -2.58 7.79 -7.28
C LEU A 271 -1.82 6.81 -6.39
N THR A 272 -1.24 7.33 -5.32
CA THR A 272 -0.69 6.54 -4.21
C THR A 272 -0.95 7.27 -2.89
N ILE A 273 -0.87 6.55 -1.78
CA ILE A 273 -0.92 7.10 -0.44
C ILE A 273 0.46 6.94 0.19
N PHE A 274 0.92 8.00 0.87
CA PHE A 274 2.06 7.95 1.77
C PHE A 274 1.61 8.44 3.15
N GLN A 275 2.41 8.24 4.18
CA GLN A 275 2.06 8.58 5.55
C GLN A 275 3.14 9.41 6.22
N HIS A 276 2.74 10.44 6.96
CA HIS A 276 3.59 11.04 7.99
C HIS A 276 3.49 10.16 9.22
N LYS A 277 4.60 9.54 9.58
CA LYS A 277 4.72 8.76 10.82
C LYS A 277 5.30 9.66 11.89
N SER A 278 4.70 9.67 13.07
CA SER A 278 5.32 10.13 14.31
C SER A 278 5.38 9.00 15.33
N PHE A 279 6.38 9.03 16.20
CA PHE A 279 6.55 8.05 17.28
C PHE A 279 6.76 8.78 18.60
N VAL A 280 5.74 8.78 19.46
CA VAL A 280 5.77 9.49 20.73
C VAL A 280 5.24 8.56 21.82
N ASN A 281 5.95 8.48 22.95
CA ASN A 281 5.56 7.65 24.10
C ASN A 281 5.31 6.17 23.76
N PHE A 282 6.18 5.58 22.93
CA PHE A 282 6.09 4.18 22.48
C PHE A 282 4.88 3.84 21.59
N HIS A 283 4.15 4.85 21.11
CA HIS A 283 3.03 4.69 20.19
C HIS A 283 3.35 5.37 18.85
N SER A 284 3.04 4.70 17.74
CA SER A 284 3.19 5.30 16.40
C SER A 284 1.85 5.84 15.92
N VAL A 285 1.85 7.08 15.45
CA VAL A 285 0.71 7.66 14.75
C VAL A 285 1.07 7.82 13.28
N TYR A 286 0.17 7.41 12.41
CA TYR A 286 0.31 7.56 10.96
C TYR A 286 -0.80 8.45 10.42
N GLU A 287 -0.39 9.48 9.68
CA GLU A 287 -1.30 10.42 9.03
C GLU A 287 -1.18 10.27 7.51
N PRO A 288 -2.19 9.68 6.83
CA PRO A 288 -2.12 9.38 5.40
C PRO A 288 -2.39 10.59 4.50
N TYR A 289 -1.57 10.75 3.46
CA TYR A 289 -1.68 11.79 2.44
C TYR A 289 -1.81 11.16 1.06
N VAL A 290 -2.65 11.75 0.22
CA VAL A 290 -2.80 11.35 -1.19
C VAL A 290 -1.76 12.07 -2.02
N MET A 291 -1.02 11.33 -2.84
CA MET A 291 -0.14 11.89 -3.87
C MET A 291 -0.64 11.48 -5.25
N LEU A 292 -0.72 12.46 -6.14
CA LEU A 292 -1.01 12.27 -7.56
C LEU A 292 0.22 12.68 -8.37
N PHE A 293 0.65 11.87 -9.32
CA PHE A 293 1.71 12.23 -10.27
C PHE A 293 1.34 11.81 -11.70
N ARG A 294 1.95 12.44 -12.70
CA ARG A 294 1.66 12.15 -14.11
C ARG A 294 1.96 10.70 -14.44
N GLN A 295 1.10 10.06 -15.22
CA GLN A 295 1.35 8.71 -15.75
C GLN A 295 2.33 8.72 -16.93
N ARG A 296 2.56 9.88 -17.54
CA ARG A 296 3.58 10.06 -18.58
C ARG A 296 4.91 10.55 -18.00
N PRO A 297 6.06 10.23 -18.61
CA PRO A 297 7.33 10.88 -18.31
C PRO A 297 7.23 12.42 -18.40
N PRO A 298 8.03 13.16 -17.60
CA PRO A 298 8.94 12.69 -16.56
C PRO A 298 8.26 12.35 -15.20
N PHE A 299 6.96 12.03 -15.19
CA PHE A 299 6.19 11.60 -14.01
C PHE A 299 6.09 12.67 -12.92
N GLU A 300 5.95 13.93 -13.31
CA GLU A 300 5.90 15.05 -12.37
C GLU A 300 4.74 14.91 -11.38
N VAL A 301 4.95 15.33 -10.13
CA VAL A 301 3.87 15.42 -9.14
C VAL A 301 2.80 16.37 -9.69
N TYR A 302 1.58 15.86 -9.75
CA TYR A 302 0.40 16.62 -10.14
C TYR A 302 -0.16 17.38 -8.93
N GLY A 303 -0.16 16.74 -7.77
CA GLY A 303 -0.55 17.36 -6.51
C GLY A 303 -0.43 16.42 -5.31
N VAL A 304 -0.46 16.99 -4.11
CA VAL A 304 -0.49 16.27 -2.84
C VAL A 304 -1.64 16.81 -1.99
N SER A 305 -2.29 15.95 -1.19
CA SER A 305 -3.34 16.40 -0.28
C SER A 305 -2.82 17.46 0.70
N THR A 306 -3.57 18.56 0.82
CA THR A 306 -3.20 19.69 1.70
C THR A 306 -3.36 19.37 3.19
N LYS A 307 -4.05 18.29 3.50
CA LYS A 307 -4.29 17.75 4.84
C LYS A 307 -4.20 16.22 4.78
N PRO A 308 -3.88 15.55 5.89
CA PRO A 308 -4.01 14.10 5.98
C PRO A 308 -5.47 13.67 5.95
N LEU A 309 -5.73 12.44 5.53
CA LEU A 309 -7.05 11.83 5.54
C LEU A 309 -7.41 11.42 6.97
N TRP A 310 -8.67 11.64 7.34
CA TRP A 310 -9.27 11.07 8.54
C TRP A 310 -10.27 10.00 8.14
N ILE A 311 -9.99 8.73 8.45
CA ILE A 311 -10.93 7.64 8.18
C ILE A 311 -11.96 7.60 9.30
N ARG A 312 -13.23 7.85 8.98
CA ARG A 312 -14.30 7.84 9.98
C ARG A 312 -14.37 6.47 10.68
N GLY A 313 -14.46 6.51 12.00
CA GLY A 313 -14.38 5.35 12.88
C GLY A 313 -13.01 5.15 13.53
N ARG A 314 -11.96 5.87 13.07
CA ARG A 314 -10.63 5.87 13.72
C ARG A 314 -10.77 6.34 15.17
N GLY A 315 -10.16 5.57 16.09
CA GLY A 315 -10.19 5.86 17.51
C GLY A 315 -9.40 7.12 17.90
N MET A 316 -9.81 7.76 18.99
CA MET A 316 -8.97 8.66 19.77
C MET A 316 -8.56 7.87 21.02
N GLU A 317 -7.28 7.83 21.35
CA GLU A 317 -6.86 7.22 22.61
C GLU A 317 -7.42 8.08 23.76
N PHE A 318 -8.28 7.47 24.58
CA PHE A 318 -8.62 8.02 25.89
C PHE A 318 -7.76 7.27 26.91
N ASP A 319 -6.95 8.03 27.62
CA ASP A 319 -6.02 7.57 28.65
C ASP A 319 -6.74 6.68 29.69
N GLU A 320 -6.71 5.36 29.52
CA GLU A 320 -7.26 4.40 30.51
C GLU A 320 -6.40 4.34 31.78
N SER A 321 -5.16 4.84 31.71
CA SER A 321 -4.25 5.03 32.84
C SER A 321 -4.44 6.41 33.46
N GLY A 322 -5.47 6.58 34.30
CA GLY A 322 -5.83 7.85 34.96
C GLY A 322 -4.71 8.56 35.74
N GLY A 323 -3.78 9.20 35.02
CA GLY A 323 -2.55 9.75 35.55
C GLY A 323 -1.94 10.82 34.64
N GLY A 324 -2.61 11.97 34.54
CA GLY A 324 -2.00 13.27 34.20
C GLY A 324 -1.71 13.51 32.71
N GLU A 325 -2.28 14.61 32.20
CA GLU A 325 -2.11 15.13 30.82
C GLU A 325 -2.29 14.07 29.73
N GLY A 326 -3.56 13.70 29.49
CA GLY A 326 -3.94 12.78 28.43
C GLY A 326 -3.26 13.13 27.10
N ASN A 327 -2.40 12.21 26.64
CA ASN A 327 -1.84 12.30 25.31
C ASN A 327 -3.01 12.21 24.32
N HIS A 328 -3.27 13.28 23.58
CA HIS A 328 -4.33 13.35 22.58
C HIS A 328 -3.90 12.57 21.31
N GLN A 329 -3.44 11.33 21.45
CA GLN A 329 -3.01 10.49 20.35
C GLN A 329 -4.21 9.80 19.70
N THR A 330 -4.09 9.56 18.39
CA THR A 330 -5.10 8.89 17.59
C THR A 330 -4.69 7.44 17.44
N GLU A 331 -5.66 6.56 17.18
CA GLU A 331 -5.40 5.15 16.91
C GLU A 331 -4.30 4.99 15.83
N MET A 332 -3.36 4.05 16.06
CA MET A 332 -2.37 3.65 15.08
C MET A 332 -3.08 2.97 13.91
N LEU A 333 -3.26 3.72 12.83
CA LEU A 333 -3.90 3.27 11.60
C LEU A 333 -2.91 3.43 10.46
N TYR A 334 -2.38 2.32 9.95
CA TYR A 334 -1.43 2.33 8.83
C TYR A 334 -2.10 1.83 7.56
N VAL A 335 -2.30 2.73 6.58
CA VAL A 335 -2.84 2.36 5.25
C VAL A 335 -1.79 1.58 4.48
N THR A 336 -2.18 0.44 3.92
CA THR A 336 -1.24 -0.56 3.38
C THR A 336 -1.47 -0.89 1.92
N SER A 337 -2.70 -0.76 1.45
CA SER A 337 -3.02 -1.03 0.04
C SER A 337 -4.24 -0.26 -0.42
N ILE A 338 -4.32 -0.10 -1.74
CA ILE A 338 -5.47 0.44 -2.46
C ILE A 338 -5.86 -0.46 -3.63
N ALA A 339 -7.15 -0.58 -3.89
CA ALA A 339 -7.66 -1.29 -5.05
C ALA A 339 -9.02 -0.73 -5.48
N TRP A 340 -9.36 -0.88 -6.75
CA TRP A 340 -10.73 -0.64 -7.19
C TRP A 340 -11.69 -1.66 -6.55
N LYS A 341 -12.90 -1.23 -6.23
CA LYS A 341 -13.90 -2.10 -5.61
C LYS A 341 -14.59 -3.03 -6.60
N GLU A 342 -14.88 -2.53 -7.80
CA GLU A 342 -15.76 -3.21 -8.74
C GLU A 342 -15.08 -4.39 -9.45
N ALA A 343 -15.88 -5.42 -9.75
CA ALA A 343 -15.41 -6.60 -10.46
C ALA A 343 -14.91 -6.21 -11.86
N GLY A 344 -13.77 -6.79 -12.26
CA GLY A 344 -13.14 -6.53 -13.56
C GLY A 344 -12.28 -5.26 -13.62
N MET A 345 -12.33 -4.39 -12.61
CA MET A 345 -11.38 -3.28 -12.50
C MET A 345 -9.99 -3.79 -12.08
N LYS A 346 -8.95 -3.30 -12.76
CA LYS A 346 -7.54 -3.69 -12.54
C LYS A 346 -6.69 -2.52 -12.05
N TYR A 347 -5.90 -1.89 -12.93
CA TYR A 347 -5.04 -0.76 -12.59
C TYR A 347 -5.71 0.60 -12.77
N HIS A 348 -6.69 0.69 -13.67
CA HIS A 348 -7.30 1.95 -14.11
C HIS A 348 -8.74 2.12 -13.65
N GLY A 349 -9.08 3.35 -13.25
CA GLY A 349 -10.43 3.79 -12.92
C GLY A 349 -10.60 5.30 -13.07
N PHE A 350 -11.75 5.81 -12.66
CA PHE A 350 -12.19 7.20 -12.79
C PHE A 350 -12.50 7.78 -11.41
N VAL A 351 -12.65 9.10 -11.31
CA VAL A 351 -12.92 9.75 -10.02
C VAL A 351 -14.27 9.40 -9.40
N ASP A 352 -15.24 8.96 -10.20
CA ASP A 352 -16.55 8.49 -9.74
C ASP A 352 -16.59 6.96 -9.48
N ASP A 353 -15.46 6.26 -9.64
CA ASP A 353 -15.35 4.86 -9.23
C ASP A 353 -15.06 4.76 -7.71
N VAL A 354 -15.37 3.60 -7.12
CA VAL A 354 -15.16 3.32 -5.69
C VAL A 354 -13.83 2.59 -5.50
N MET A 355 -13.03 3.07 -4.54
CA MET A 355 -11.74 2.50 -4.17
C MET A 355 -11.76 1.99 -2.73
N PHE A 356 -11.18 0.81 -2.51
CA PHE A 356 -10.81 0.33 -1.18
C PHE A 356 -9.49 0.93 -0.74
N LEU A 357 -9.45 1.36 0.51
CA LEU A 357 -8.23 1.57 1.29
C LEU A 357 -8.22 0.52 2.39
N ALA A 358 -7.23 -0.37 2.40
CA ALA A 358 -7.08 -1.38 3.44
C ALA A 358 -5.93 -1.01 4.39
N PHE A 359 -6.11 -1.25 5.68
CA PHE A 359 -5.22 -0.75 6.71
C PHE A 359 -5.14 -1.66 7.94
N GLY A 360 -3.96 -1.63 8.58
CA GLY A 360 -3.74 -2.22 9.91
C GLY A 360 -4.17 -1.26 11.02
N ARG A 361 -4.56 -1.81 12.17
CA ARG A 361 -4.97 -1.08 13.38
C ARG A 361 -4.22 -1.63 14.59
N GLU A 362 -3.52 -0.75 15.31
CA GLU A 362 -2.82 -1.05 16.57
C GLU A 362 -1.88 -2.27 16.49
N ASP A 363 -1.30 -2.54 15.30
CA ASP A 363 -0.49 -3.73 15.00
C ASP A 363 -1.16 -5.05 15.42
N ARG A 364 -2.50 -5.08 15.43
CA ARG A 364 -3.28 -6.17 16.00
C ARG A 364 -4.40 -6.63 15.10
N ASP A 365 -5.10 -5.68 14.49
CA ASP A 365 -6.33 -5.91 13.73
C ASP A 365 -6.22 -5.32 12.31
N THR A 366 -7.14 -5.72 11.43
CA THR A 366 -7.25 -5.20 10.06
C THR A 366 -8.64 -4.66 9.76
N ALA A 367 -8.68 -3.66 8.90
CA ALA A 367 -9.92 -3.01 8.48
C ALA A 367 -9.76 -2.45 7.07
N GLY A 368 -10.87 -2.00 6.50
CA GLY A 368 -10.89 -1.30 5.23
C GLY A 368 -12.00 -0.25 5.17
N VAL A 369 -11.85 0.69 4.26
CA VAL A 369 -12.88 1.68 3.93
C VAL A 369 -13.04 1.72 2.41
N ASP A 370 -14.27 1.77 1.94
CA ASP A 370 -14.58 1.94 0.52
C ASP A 370 -15.13 3.35 0.28
N VAL A 371 -14.43 4.11 -0.57
CA VAL A 371 -14.68 5.54 -0.75
C VAL A 371 -14.76 5.89 -2.22
N LEU A 372 -15.52 6.95 -2.52
CA LEU A 372 -15.51 7.55 -3.85
C LEU A 372 -14.16 8.23 -4.07
N VAL A 373 -13.50 7.99 -5.21
CA VAL A 373 -12.17 8.56 -5.46
C VAL A 373 -12.18 10.08 -5.51
N GLU A 374 -13.28 10.69 -5.95
CA GLU A 374 -13.49 12.13 -5.89
C GLU A 374 -13.24 12.69 -4.48
N GLU A 375 -13.68 11.99 -3.44
CA GLU A 375 -13.47 12.40 -2.05
C GLU A 375 -11.98 12.35 -1.68
N LEU A 376 -11.19 11.41 -2.21
CA LEU A 376 -9.74 11.38 -1.98
C LEU A 376 -9.02 12.54 -2.66
N VAL A 377 -9.42 12.88 -3.90
CA VAL A 377 -8.71 13.88 -4.71
C VAL A 377 -9.17 15.32 -4.46
N ARG A 378 -10.35 15.53 -3.86
CA ARG A 378 -10.89 16.88 -3.57
C ARG A 378 -9.96 17.72 -2.69
N GLY A 379 -9.21 17.09 -1.79
CA GLY A 379 -8.26 17.76 -0.89
C GLY A 379 -6.87 18.02 -1.48
N VAL A 380 -6.62 17.63 -2.74
CA VAL A 380 -5.31 17.70 -3.39
C VAL A 380 -4.98 19.13 -3.83
N GLY A 381 -3.89 19.67 -3.27
CA GLY A 381 -3.27 20.90 -3.71
C GLY A 381 -2.47 20.64 -4.98
N ARG A 382 -2.82 21.32 -6.07
CA ARG A 382 -2.13 21.17 -7.36
C ARG A 382 -0.75 21.82 -7.32
N CYS A 383 0.21 21.24 -8.03
CA CYS A 383 1.58 21.73 -8.15
C CYS A 383 1.76 22.86 -9.19
N SER A 384 0.70 23.18 -9.95
CA SER A 384 0.69 24.15 -11.06
C SER A 384 -0.08 25.42 -10.74
#